data_AF-A0A7K7L5D7-F1
#
_entry.id   AF-A0A7K7L5D7-F1
#
_cell.length_a   1.000
_cell.length_b   1.000
_cell.length_c   1.000
_cell.angle_alpha   90.00
_cell.angle_beta   90.00
_cell.angle_gamma   90.00
#
_symmetry.space_group_name_H-M   'P 1'
#
loop_
_entity.id
_entity.type
_entity.pdbx_description
1 polymer ?
#
loop_
_entity_poly.entity_id
_entity_poly.type
_entity_poly.pdbx_seq_one_letter_code
_entity_poly.pdbx_strand_id
1 'polypeptide(L)' 'CPCGAMAGYWDGPEGEDCPRRTWLTTRVGAAAGLFGSAYRIILLRPSTALAALQMAAADSATM' A
#
# COMPACT_ATOMS: atom_id res chain seq x y z
N CYS A 1 -13.38 0.47 8.58
CA CYS A 1 -13.00 1.70 7.87
C CYS A 1 -11.54 2.02 8.12
N PRO A 2 -10.65 2.00 7.11
CA PRO A 2 -9.23 2.31 7.28
C PRO A 2 -8.94 3.81 7.52
N CYS A 3 -9.97 4.61 7.81
CA CYS A 3 -9.87 6.07 8.05
C CYS A 3 -8.99 6.45 9.26
N GLY A 4 -8.50 5.49 10.07
CA GLY A 4 -7.60 5.73 11.20
C GLY A 4 -6.10 5.72 10.86
N ALA A 5 -5.68 5.40 9.62
CA ALA A 5 -4.27 5.22 9.28
C ALA A 5 -3.46 6.54 9.15
N MET A 6 -4.12 7.70 9.05
CA MET A 6 -3.48 9.02 8.94
C MET A 6 -3.42 9.78 10.27
N ALA A 7 -4.08 9.27 11.33
CA ALA A 7 -4.10 9.92 12.63
C ALA A 7 -2.67 9.98 13.18
N GLY A 8 -2.15 11.18 13.41
CA GLY A 8 -0.77 11.39 13.82
C GLY A 8 0.26 11.60 12.71
N TYR A 9 -0.11 11.58 11.41
CA TYR A 9 0.81 12.02 10.35
C TYR A 9 0.88 13.55 10.28
N TRP A 10 -0.28 14.21 10.40
CA TRP A 10 -0.38 15.68 10.35
C TRP A 10 -0.27 16.36 11.72
N ASP A 11 -0.12 15.57 12.79
CA ASP A 11 0.10 16.11 14.13
C ASP A 11 1.59 16.43 14.32
N GLY A 12 1.92 17.73 14.38
CA GLY A 12 3.27 18.23 14.64
C GLY A 12 3.98 18.84 13.43
N PRO A 13 5.12 19.53 13.64
CA PRO A 13 5.91 20.14 12.58
C PRO A 13 6.55 19.08 11.67
N GLU A 14 6.71 19.41 10.38
CA GLU A 14 7.46 18.58 9.44
C GLU A 14 8.93 18.46 9.89
N GLY A 15 9.50 17.25 9.82
CA GLY A 15 10.88 16.97 10.22
C GLY A 15 11.06 16.37 11.62
N GLU A 16 10.00 16.31 12.43
CA GLU A 16 9.97 15.52 13.66
C GLU A 16 9.31 14.16 13.46
N ASP A 17 9.64 13.19 14.33
CA ASP A 17 9.11 11.82 14.28
C ASP A 17 9.22 11.14 12.90
N CYS A 18 10.34 11.36 12.20
CA CYS A 18 10.66 10.76 10.90
C CYS A 18 10.33 9.26 10.77
N PRO A 19 10.68 8.37 11.71
CA PRO A 19 10.35 6.95 11.60
C PRO A 19 8.83 6.71 11.66
N ARG A 20 8.09 7.49 12.45
CA ARG A 20 6.64 7.35 12.58
C ARG A 20 5.93 7.81 11.31
N ARG A 21 6.30 8.96 10.77
CA ARG A 21 5.73 9.50 9.53
C ARG A 21 6.03 8.58 8.35
N THR A 22 7.26 8.08 8.24
CA THR A 22 7.65 7.10 7.22
C THR A 22 6.86 5.80 7.34
N TRP A 23 6.63 5.32 8.56
CA TRP A 23 5.81 4.13 8.79
C TRP A 23 4.35 4.33 8.38
N LEU A 24 3.77 5.49 8.72
CA LEU A 24 2.39 5.82 8.34
C LEU A 24 2.25 5.95 6.82
N THR A 25 3.14 6.66 6.14
CA THR A 25 3.10 6.82 4.68
C THR A 25 3.33 5.49 3.97
N THR A 26 4.26 4.67 4.44
CA THR A 26 4.50 3.32 3.90
C THR A 26 3.26 2.45 4.01
N ARG A 27 2.55 2.47 5.15
CA ARG A 27 1.30 1.69 5.31
C ARG A 27 0.21 2.15 4.34
N VAL A 28 0.10 3.45 4.10
CA VAL A 28 -0.87 4.01 3.15
C VAL A 28 -0.50 3.59 1.73
N GLY A 29 0.77 3.71 1.34
CA GLY A 29 1.27 3.26 0.04
C GLY A 29 1.05 1.76 -0.18
N ALA A 30 1.40 0.93 0.80
CA ALA A 30 1.18 -0.51 0.74
C ALA A 30 -0.31 -0.87 0.62
N ALA A 31 -1.19 -0.19 1.36
CA ALA A 31 -2.63 -0.41 1.24
C ALA A 31 -3.12 -0.06 -0.17
N ALA A 32 -2.73 1.10 -0.70
CA ALA A 32 -3.09 1.53 -2.05
C ALA A 32 -2.60 0.54 -3.13
N GLY A 33 -1.35 0.09 -3.03
CA GLY A 33 -0.78 -0.93 -3.91
C GLY A 33 -1.56 -2.24 -3.86
N LEU A 34 -1.93 -2.72 -2.68
CA LEU A 34 -2.73 -3.94 -2.51
C LEU A 34 -4.13 -3.82 -3.14
N PHE A 35 -4.79 -2.66 -3.01
CA PHE A 35 -6.07 -2.42 -3.67
C PHE A 35 -5.93 -2.40 -5.21
N GLY A 36 -4.87 -1.76 -5.73
CA GLY A 36 -4.55 -1.78 -7.16
C GLY A 36 -4.32 -3.20 -7.68
N SER A 37 -3.50 -3.98 -6.98
CA SER A 37 -3.20 -5.37 -7.31
C SER A 37 -4.46 -6.25 -7.29
N ALA A 38 -5.33 -6.09 -6.28
CA ALA A 38 -6.59 -6.83 -6.21
C ALA A 38 -7.48 -6.55 -7.43
N TYR A 39 -7.61 -5.29 -7.84
CA TYR A 39 -8.39 -4.91 -9.02
C TYR A 39 -7.80 -5.51 -10.31
N ARG A 40 -6.48 -5.48 -10.45
CA ARG A 40 -5.76 -6.06 -11.59
C ARG A 40 -5.95 -7.57 -11.68
N ILE A 41 -5.87 -8.30 -10.55
CA ILE A 41 -6.10 -9.75 -10.50
C ILE A 41 -7.54 -10.09 -10.93
N ILE A 42 -8.54 -9.31 -10.49
CA ILE A 42 -9.95 -9.53 -10.84
C ILE A 42 -10.17 -9.36 -12.35
N LEU A 43 -9.57 -8.32 -12.95
CA LEU A 43 -9.74 -8.01 -14.37
C LEU A 43 -8.99 -8.99 -15.29
N LEU A 44 -7.74 -9.35 -14.96
CA LEU A 44 -6.89 -10.17 -15.83
C LEU A 44 -7.03 -11.68 -15.57
N ARG A 45 -7.65 -12.10 -14.46
CA ARG A 45 -7.84 -13.50 -14.02
C ARG A 45 -6.62 -14.40 -14.32
N PRO A 46 -5.51 -14.24 -13.57
CA PRO A 46 -4.34 -15.10 -13.73
C PRO A 46 -4.71 -16.58 -13.57
N SER A 47 -4.10 -17.43 -14.40
CA SER A 47 -4.38 -18.87 -14.44
C SER A 47 -3.91 -19.64 -13.20
N THR A 48 -3.00 -19.06 -12.42
CA THR A 48 -2.43 -19.68 -11.21
C THR A 48 -2.28 -18.68 -10.06
N ALA A 49 -2.36 -19.17 -8.83
CA ALA A 49 -2.19 -18.35 -7.63
C ALA A 49 -0.78 -17.73 -7.52
N LEU A 50 0.26 -18.44 -7.99
CA LEU A 50 1.63 -17.91 -8.00
C LEU A 50 1.78 -16.73 -8.97
N ALA A 51 1.16 -16.80 -10.16
CA ALA A 51 1.17 -15.70 -11.11
C ALA A 51 0.43 -14.47 -10.56
N ALA A 52 -0.67 -14.68 -9.83
CA ALA A 52 -1.39 -13.61 -9.14
C ALA A 52 -0.50 -12.90 -8.10
N LEU A 53 0.24 -13.68 -7.30
CA LEU A 53 1.15 -13.15 -6.28
C LEU A 53 2.33 -12.38 -6.89
N GLN A 54 2.95 -12.92 -7.95
CA GLN A 54 4.04 -12.24 -8.65
C GLN A 54 3.59 -10.92 -9.27
N MET A 55 2.39 -10.89 -9.86
CA MET A 55 1.79 -9.67 -10.39
C MET A 55 1.55 -8.66 -9.27
N ALA A 56 0.92 -9.07 -8.17
CA ALA A 56 0.69 -8.20 -7.03
C ALA A 56 1.97 -7.63 -6.42
N ALA A 57 3.03 -8.46 -6.31
CA ALA A 57 4.33 -8.05 -5.80
C ALA A 57 5.01 -7.03 -6.72
N ALA A 58 5.00 -7.28 -8.04
CA ALA A 58 5.55 -6.36 -9.03
C ALA A 58 4.82 -5.01 -8.99
N ASP A 59 3.49 -5.01 -9.00
CA ASP A 59 2.69 -3.78 -8.92
C ASP A 59 2.96 -3.00 -7.63
N SER A 60 3.04 -3.69 -6.50
CA SER A 60 3.32 -3.06 -5.19
C SER A 60 4.74 -2.53 -5.05
N ALA A 61 5.72 -3.09 -5.77
CA ALA A 61 7.11 -2.65 -5.74
C ALA A 61 7.39 -1.49 -6.70
N THR A 62 6.58 -1.35 -7.76
CA THR A 62 6.69 -0.25 -8.72
C THR A 62 5.91 1.00 -8.33
N MET A 63 5.06 0.92 -7.30
CA MET A 63 4.35 2.08 -6.73
C MET A 63 5.13 2.75 -5.62
#